data_AF-A0A850AI17-F1
#
_entry.id   AF-A0A850AI17-F1
#
_cell.length_a   1.000
_cell.length_b   1.000
_cell.length_c   1.000
_cell.angle_alpha   90.00
_cell.angle_beta   90.00
_cell.angle_gamma   90.00
#
_symmetry.space_group_name_H-M   'P 1'
#
loop_
_entity.id
_entity.type
_entity.pdbx_description
1 polymer ?
#
loop_
_entity_poly.entity_id
_entity_poly.type
_entity_poly.pdbx_seq_one_letter_code
_entity_poly.pdbx_strand_id
1 'polypeptide(L)' 'MSTTFGNIVEEIKRLSSEEKEELKLLIEKFLAEEVRKRIYRNYKRSLKELQDGKLEFTRDIQRLKDSI' A
#
# COMPACT_ATOMS: atom_id res chain seq x y z
N MET A 1 22.99 -14.94 2.62
CA MET A 1 22.39 -15.52 3.85
C MET A 1 20.91 -15.17 3.87
N SER A 2 20.02 -16.12 4.17
CA SER A 2 18.59 -15.84 4.33
C SER A 2 18.36 -15.15 5.67
N THR A 3 18.25 -13.83 5.66
CA THR A 3 17.92 -13.05 6.87
C THR A 3 16.48 -13.35 7.26
N THR A 4 16.26 -13.96 8.42
CA THR A 4 14.91 -14.19 8.94
C THR A 4 14.37 -12.90 9.54
N PHE A 5 13.04 -12.75 9.61
CA PHE A 5 12.42 -11.62 10.31
C PHE A 5 12.90 -11.52 11.76
N GLY A 6 13.10 -12.66 12.43
CA GLY A 6 13.67 -12.71 13.79
C GLY A 6 15.05 -12.06 13.87
N ASN A 7 15.95 -12.34 12.92
CA ASN A 7 17.28 -11.71 12.89
C ASN A 7 17.19 -10.19 12.71
N ILE A 8 16.26 -9.71 11.88
CA ILE A 8 16.04 -8.27 11.66
C ILE A 8 15.58 -7.59 12.97
N VAL A 9 14.67 -8.23 13.71
CA VAL A 9 14.19 -7.69 14.99
C VAL A 9 15.34 -7.59 16.00
N GLU A 10 16.20 -8.60 16.08
CA GLU A 10 17.35 -8.56 17.00
C GLU A 10 18.37 -7.46 16.63
N GLU A 11 18.60 -7.22 15.34
CA GLU A 11 19.44 -6.11 14.90
C GLU A 11 18.81 -4.74 15.24
N ILE A 12 17.51 -4.57 15.01
CA ILE A 12 16.79 -3.33 15.36
C ILE A 12 16.84 -3.07 16.88
N LYS A 13 16.76 -4.11 17.72
CA LYS A 13 16.86 -3.96 19.18
C LYS A 13 18.21 -3.38 19.62
N ARG A 14 19.29 -3.71 18.90
CA ARG A 14 20.67 -3.29 19.21
C ARG A 14 20.98 -1.84 18.82
N LEU A 15 20.18 -1.23 17.96
CA LEU A 15 20.32 0.17 17.58
C LEU A 15 20.20 1.12 18.78
N SER A 16 20.88 2.26 18.70
CA SER A 16 20.71 3.37 19.64
C SER A 16 19.28 3.94 19.57
N SER A 17 18.89 4.76 20.55
CA SER A 17 17.58 5.43 20.51
C SER A 17 17.44 6.34 19.30
N GLU A 18 18.49 7.06 18.94
CA GLU A 18 18.53 7.98 17.79
C GLU A 18 18.39 7.21 16.47
N GLU A 19 19.13 6.11 16.31
CA GLU A 19 19.04 5.25 15.12
C GLU A 19 17.65 4.61 14.98
N LYS A 20 17.00 4.25 16.09
CA LYS A 20 15.62 3.74 16.09
C LYS A 20 14.63 4.80 15.65
N GLU A 21 14.80 6.05 16.09
CA GLU A 21 13.96 7.17 15.68
C GLU A 21 14.13 7.48 14.18
N GLU A 22 15.36 7.50 13.69
CA GLU A 22 15.62 7.69 12.25
C GLU A 22 15.04 6.54 11.41
N LEU A 23 15.25 5.29 11.84
CA LEU A 23 14.70 4.12 11.17
C LEU A 23 13.17 4.15 11.13
N LYS A 24 12.52 4.58 12.21
CA LYS A 24 11.07 4.77 12.25
C LYS A 24 10.61 5.75 11.17
N LEU A 25 11.24 6.93 11.09
CA LEU A 25 10.91 7.95 10.08
C LEU A 25 11.09 7.41 8.64
N LEU A 26 12.16 6.64 8.40
CA LEU A 26 12.40 6.02 7.11
C LEU A 26 11.32 4.98 6.74
N ILE A 27 10.95 4.11 7.68
CA ILE A 27 9.91 3.10 7.47
C ILE A 27 8.56 3.78 7.16
N GLU A 28 8.19 4.82 7.92
CA GLU A 28 6.97 5.59 7.68
C GLU A 28 6.95 6.17 6.25
N LYS A 29 8.07 6.71 5.78
CA LYS A 29 8.20 7.22 4.41
C LYS A 29 8.03 6.12 3.36
N PHE A 30 8.61 4.94 3.58
CA PHE A 30 8.48 3.82 2.64
C PHE A 30 7.05 3.30 2.56
N LEU A 31 6.37 3.15 3.71
CA LEU A 31 4.95 2.74 3.74
C LEU A 31 4.06 3.76 3.02
N ALA A 32 4.29 5.05 3.22
CA ALA A 32 3.56 6.10 2.50
C ALA A 32 3.76 5.98 0.98
N GLU A 33 4.97 5.67 0.52
CA GLU A 33 5.27 5.51 -0.90
C GLU A 33 4.62 4.27 -1.51
N GLU A 34 4.54 3.16 -0.78
CA GLU A 34 3.79 1.98 -1.20
C GLU A 34 2.30 2.27 -1.39
N VAL A 35 1.72 3.06 -0.48
CA VAL A 35 0.32 3.53 -0.60
C VAL A 35 0.14 4.40 -1.84
N ARG A 36 1.04 5.37 -2.07
CA ARG A 36 1.00 6.22 -3.29
C ARG A 36 1.08 5.39 -4.56
N LYS A 37 2.00 4.43 -4.63
CA LYS A 37 2.12 3.50 -5.77
C LYS A 37 0.85 2.69 -5.98
N ARG A 38 0.23 2.20 -4.90
CA ARG A 38 -1.06 1.49 -4.99
C ARG A 38 -2.17 2.38 -5.56
N ILE A 39 -2.30 3.61 -5.06
CA ILE A 39 -3.28 4.59 -5.56
C ILE A 39 -3.05 4.85 -7.06
N TYR A 40 -1.80 5.09 -7.46
CA TYR A 40 -1.46 5.36 -8.85
C TYR A 40 -1.76 4.17 -9.78
N ARG A 41 -1.49 2.94 -9.33
CA ARG A 41 -1.88 1.73 -10.08
C ARG A 41 -3.40 1.62 -10.24
N ASN A 42 -4.14 1.86 -9.17
CA ASN A 42 -5.61 1.83 -9.22
C ASN A 42 -6.14 2.90 -10.18
N TYR A 43 -5.62 4.13 -10.10
CA TYR A 43 -5.96 5.21 -11.02
C TYR A 43 -5.75 4.82 -12.48
N LYS A 44 -4.56 4.27 -12.82
CA LYS A 44 -4.28 3.79 -14.17
C LYS A 44 -5.23 2.69 -14.63
N ARG A 45 -5.56 1.76 -13.73
CA ARG A 45 -6.53 0.69 -14.02
C ARG A 45 -7.92 1.28 -14.31
N SER A 46 -8.41 2.19 -13.48
CA SER A 46 -9.72 2.83 -13.67
C SER A 46 -9.78 3.68 -14.94
N LEU A 47 -8.70 4.37 -15.31
CA LEU A 47 -8.63 5.05 -16.61
C LEU A 47 -8.76 4.06 -17.78
N LYS A 48 -8.11 2.90 -17.69
CA LYS A 48 -8.23 1.86 -18.71
C LYS A 48 -9.64 1.28 -18.76
N GLU A 49 -10.26 1.01 -17.62
CA GLU A 49 -11.65 0.54 -17.53
C GLU A 49 -12.63 1.57 -18.12
N LEU A 50 -12.36 2.87 -17.94
CA LEU A 50 -13.13 3.94 -18.57
C LEU A 50 -12.99 3.92 -20.09
N GLN A 51 -11.75 3.85 -20.59
CA GLN A 51 -11.45 3.79 -22.03
C GLN A 51 -12.04 2.55 -22.70
N ASP A 52 -11.98 1.40 -22.01
CA ASP A 52 -12.53 0.12 -22.47
C ASP A 52 -14.07 0.05 -22.32
N GLY A 53 -14.74 1.09 -21.78
CA GLY A 53 -16.19 1.12 -21.56
C GLY A 53 -16.69 0.13 -20.49
N LYS A 54 -15.81 -0.33 -19.60
CA LYS A 54 -16.09 -1.32 -18.55
C LYS A 54 -16.63 -0.72 -17.25
N LEU A 55 -16.56 0.60 -17.08
CA LEU A 55 -17.08 1.27 -15.90
C LEU A 55 -18.60 1.42 -16.00
N GLU A 56 -19.31 0.64 -15.20
CA GLU A 56 -20.75 0.79 -15.00
C GLU A 56 -21.03 1.59 -13.73
N PHE A 57 -21.66 2.76 -13.88
CA PHE A 57 -22.14 3.55 -12.75
C PHE A 57 -23.62 3.27 -12.53
N THR A 58 -23.97 2.77 -11.36
CA THR A 58 -25.36 2.55 -10.96
C THR A 58 -25.73 3.42 -9.77
N ARG A 59 -26.96 3.95 -9.78
CA ARG A 59 -27.59 4.60 -8.62
C ARG A 59 -28.59 3.68 -7.92
N ASP A 60 -28.79 2.48 -8.45
CA ASP A 60 -29.67 1.46 -7.88
C ASP A 60 -28.91 0.68 -6.80
N ILE A 61 -29.38 0.82 -5.56
CA ILE A 61 -28.81 0.14 -4.38
C ILE A 61 -28.87 -1.39 -4.51
N GLN A 62 -29.89 -1.94 -5.16
CA GLN A 62 -29.98 -3.39 -5.33
C GLN A 62 -28.89 -3.87 -6.29
N ARG A 63 -28.73 -3.21 -7.45
CA ARG A 63 -27.64 -3.51 -8.38
C ARG A 63 -26.25 -3.33 -7.76
N LEU A 64 -26.09 -2.31 -6.91
CA LEU A 64 -24.82 -2.09 -6.22
C LEU A 64 -24.49 -3.25 -5.27
N LYS A 65 -25.47 -3.78 -4.54
CA LYS A 65 -25.27 -4.93 -3.63
C LYS A 65 -24.89 -6.20 -4.38
N ASP A 66 -25.45 -6.43 -5.56
CA ASP A 66 -25.14 -7.61 -6.39
C ASP A 66 -23.75 -7.53 -7.06
N SER A 67 -23.12 -6.34 -7.06
CA SER A 67 -21.84 -6.06 -7.72
C SER A 67 -20.62 -6.15 -6.77
N ILE A 68 -20.83 -6.48 -5.49
CA ILE A 68 -19.80 -6.51 -4.43
C ILE A 68 -19.49 -7.96 -4.04
#